data_AF-G9WJT6-F1
#
_entry.id   AF-G9WJT6-F1
#
_cell.length_a   1.000
_cell.length_b   1.000
_cell.length_c   1.000
_cell.angle_alpha   90.00
_cell.angle_beta   90.00
_cell.angle_gamma   90.00
#
_symmetry.space_group_name_H-M   'P 1'
#
loop_
_entity.id
_entity.type
_entity.pdbx_description
1 polymer ?
#
loop_
_entity_poly.entity_id
_entity_poly.type
_entity_poly.pdbx_seq_one_letter_code
_entity_poly.pdbx_strand_id
1 'polypeptide(L)'
;MIFFLITLVLIIIFGSYVYNRIQASQLREAYSAINPSDRSYQLVRIRQGSTVQDIAQGLKKAGLIRTELDFSRYALTRGGNGLQAGDYYLQRSQSMSQIYARLLEGPNTEVYRKLFIKKRAPYARQLQGQYRVLASINLAQTILESQWGTSTLASKYNNYYGIKAQGNQRSVEMSTREYLNGKWVTEKDRFAVYANWQAGMLAHAQFIRNGTNLNAGQFKDVLASGNYRDAAAALVKDGYATDPDYAQKIVAIIENYKLNQYD
;
A
#
# COMPACT_ATOMS: atom_id res chain seq x y z
N MET A 1 -54.45 43.43 -13.65
CA MET A 1 -52.99 43.67 -13.72
C MET A 1 -52.26 43.17 -12.46
N ILE A 2 -52.67 43.56 -11.25
CA ILE A 2 -52.04 43.15 -9.97
C ILE A 2 -52.04 41.62 -9.76
N PHE A 3 -53.17 40.94 -10.04
CA PHE A 3 -53.28 39.48 -9.87
C PHE A 3 -52.29 38.70 -10.74
N PHE A 4 -52.02 39.19 -11.95
CA PHE A 4 -51.10 38.58 -12.91
C PHE A 4 -49.62 38.74 -12.48
N LEU A 5 -49.31 39.87 -11.84
CA LEU A 5 -47.98 40.13 -11.27
C LEU A 5 -47.71 39.21 -10.07
N ILE A 6 -48.72 38.99 -9.21
CA ILE A 6 -48.61 38.11 -8.04
C ILE A 6 -48.38 36.66 -8.46
N THR A 7 -49.13 36.16 -9.45
CA THR A 7 -48.92 34.80 -9.97
C THR A 7 -47.56 34.62 -10.64
N LEU A 8 -47.07 35.61 -11.39
CA LEU A 8 -45.73 35.56 -12.00
C LEU A 8 -44.62 35.47 -10.93
N VAL A 9 -44.72 36.28 -9.87
CA VAL A 9 -43.77 36.26 -8.75
C VAL A 9 -43.79 34.91 -8.02
N LEU A 10 -44.98 34.34 -7.78
CA LEU A 10 -45.11 33.01 -7.15
C LEU A 10 -44.49 31.89 -8.01
N ILE A 11 -44.62 31.95 -9.34
CA ILE A 11 -44.00 30.99 -10.27
C ILE A 11 -42.48 31.09 -10.21
N ILE A 12 -41.92 32.31 -10.15
CA ILE A 12 -40.46 32.51 -10.05
C ILE A 12 -39.92 31.99 -8.71
N ILE A 13 -40.61 32.29 -7.60
CA ILE A 13 -40.22 31.82 -6.27
C ILE A 13 -40.29 30.28 -6.20
N PHE A 14 -41.40 29.70 -6.66
CA PHE A 14 -41.59 28.25 -6.66
C PHE A 14 -40.58 27.56 -7.59
N GLY A 15 -40.36 28.11 -8.80
CA GLY A 15 -39.36 27.62 -9.74
C GLY A 15 -37.95 27.67 -9.17
N SER A 16 -37.58 28.77 -8.50
CA SER A 16 -36.29 28.91 -7.81
C SER A 16 -36.16 27.91 -6.65
N TYR A 17 -37.21 27.73 -5.86
CA TYR A 17 -37.24 26.73 -4.77
C TYR A 17 -37.06 25.29 -5.30
N VAL A 18 -37.80 24.92 -6.34
CA VAL A 18 -37.70 23.59 -6.98
C VAL A 18 -36.31 23.39 -7.60
N TYR A 19 -35.80 24.39 -8.32
CA TYR A 19 -34.45 24.37 -8.89
C TYR A 19 -33.38 24.17 -7.81
N ASN A 20 -33.44 24.94 -6.72
CA ASN A 20 -32.51 24.82 -5.60
C ASN A 20 -32.61 23.46 -4.90
N ARG A 21 -33.82 22.89 -4.77
CA ARG A 21 -34.03 21.54 -4.23
C ARG A 21 -33.41 20.46 -5.10
N ILE A 22 -33.58 20.54 -6.43
CA ILE A 22 -33.00 19.58 -7.39
C ILE A 22 -31.47 19.68 -7.36
N GLN A 23 -30.90 20.88 -7.35
CA GLN A 23 -29.45 21.04 -7.21
C GLN A 23 -28.92 20.52 -5.88
N ALA A 24 -29.65 20.75 -4.78
CA ALA A 24 -29.28 20.21 -3.48
C ALA A 24 -29.33 18.67 -3.45
N SER A 25 -30.30 18.03 -4.12
CA SER A 25 -30.34 16.57 -4.21
C SER A 25 -29.21 16.00 -5.05
N GLN A 26 -28.91 16.61 -6.20
CA GLN A 26 -27.80 16.20 -7.06
C GLN A 26 -26.45 16.33 -6.35
N LEU A 27 -26.24 17.43 -5.61
CA LEU A 27 -25.03 17.62 -4.80
C LEU A 27 -24.93 16.60 -3.66
N ARG A 28 -26.03 16.27 -2.98
CA ARG A 28 -26.05 15.24 -1.94
C ARG A 28 -25.66 13.87 -2.50
N GLU A 29 -26.18 13.51 -3.66
CA GLU A 29 -25.84 12.25 -4.33
C GLU A 29 -24.37 12.24 -4.79
N ALA A 30 -23.92 13.32 -5.42
CA ALA A 30 -22.55 13.48 -5.90
C ALA A 30 -21.52 13.41 -4.77
N TYR A 31 -21.86 13.91 -3.57
CA TYR A 31 -20.95 13.95 -2.42
C TYR A 31 -21.12 12.75 -1.47
N SER A 32 -22.14 11.93 -1.68
CA SER A 32 -22.30 10.67 -0.95
C SER A 32 -21.19 9.67 -1.28
N ALA A 33 -20.97 8.71 -0.38
CA ALA A 33 -20.08 7.59 -0.66
C ALA A 33 -20.58 6.79 -1.87
N ILE A 34 -19.66 6.26 -2.67
CA ILE A 34 -20.03 5.37 -3.79
C ILE A 34 -20.79 4.14 -3.27
N ASN A 35 -20.28 3.54 -2.20
CA ASN A 35 -20.94 2.41 -1.55
C ASN A 35 -20.84 2.55 -0.01
N PRO A 36 -21.89 3.10 0.64
CA PRO A 36 -21.91 3.32 2.09
C PRO A 36 -21.72 2.06 2.95
N SER A 37 -21.86 0.85 2.38
CA SER A 37 -21.66 -0.42 3.09
C SER A 37 -20.26 -1.03 2.86
N ASP A 38 -19.55 -0.60 1.83
CA ASP A 38 -18.27 -1.17 1.43
C ASP A 38 -17.10 -0.55 2.21
N ARG A 39 -16.62 -1.30 3.20
CA ARG A 39 -15.48 -0.92 4.04
C ARG A 39 -14.12 -1.27 3.41
N SER A 40 -14.08 -1.72 2.16
CA SER A 40 -12.83 -2.04 1.47
C SER A 40 -11.99 -0.80 1.21
N TYR A 41 -10.69 -0.93 1.46
CA TYR A 41 -9.72 0.13 1.22
C TYR A 41 -9.20 0.10 -0.21
N GLN A 42 -9.05 1.29 -0.80
CA GLN A 42 -8.42 1.53 -2.09
C GLN A 42 -7.20 2.43 -1.90
N LEU A 43 -6.11 2.10 -2.59
CA LEU A 43 -4.88 2.88 -2.57
C LEU A 43 -4.96 4.00 -3.61
N VAL A 44 -4.71 5.23 -3.16
CA VAL A 44 -4.50 6.40 -4.01
C VAL A 44 -3.16 7.02 -3.67
N ARG A 45 -2.25 7.04 -4.65
CA ARG A 45 -0.93 7.65 -4.52
C ARG A 45 -0.97 9.06 -5.08
N ILE A 46 -0.73 10.05 -4.23
CA ILE A 46 -0.62 11.46 -4.59
C ILE A 46 0.86 11.82 -4.59
N ARG A 47 1.39 12.24 -5.74
CA ARG A 47 2.80 12.62 -5.87
C ARG A 47 2.98 14.08 -5.44
N GLN A 48 4.20 14.42 -5.04
CA GLN A 48 4.55 15.83 -4.84
C GLN A 48 4.31 16.61 -6.13
N GLY A 49 3.66 17.77 -6.01
CA GLY A 49 3.26 18.61 -7.14
C GLY A 49 1.99 18.17 -7.89
N SER A 50 1.30 17.10 -7.47
CA SER A 50 0.00 16.73 -8.05
C SER A 50 -1.03 17.85 -7.88
N THR A 51 -1.73 18.17 -8.97
CA THR A 51 -2.85 19.12 -8.97
C THR A 51 -4.10 18.47 -8.38
N VAL A 52 -5.11 19.28 -8.05
CA VAL A 52 -6.45 18.79 -7.64
C VAL A 52 -7.04 17.86 -8.69
N GLN A 53 -6.80 18.12 -9.97
CA GLN A 53 -7.29 17.29 -11.08
C GLN A 53 -6.59 15.93 -11.12
N ASP A 54 -5.26 15.88 -10.91
CA ASP A 54 -4.52 14.61 -10.83
C ASP A 54 -5.04 13.73 -9.68
N ILE A 55 -5.32 14.37 -8.54
CA ILE A 55 -5.89 13.70 -7.36
C ILE A 55 -7.28 13.15 -7.68
N ALA A 56 -8.14 13.97 -8.31
CA ALA A 56 -9.48 13.56 -8.71
C ALA A 56 -9.46 12.34 -9.65
N GLN A 57 -8.53 12.34 -10.61
CA GLN A 57 -8.36 11.22 -11.54
C GLN A 57 -7.96 9.94 -10.79
N GLY A 58 -7.02 10.05 -9.85
CA GLY A 58 -6.61 8.93 -8.99
C GLY A 58 -7.76 8.36 -8.15
N LEU A 59 -8.53 9.24 -7.50
CA LEU A 59 -9.69 8.86 -6.69
C LEU A 59 -10.78 8.17 -7.51
N LYS A 60 -11.09 8.69 -8.71
CA LYS A 60 -12.09 8.08 -9.59
C LYS A 60 -11.63 6.73 -10.11
N LYS A 61 -10.37 6.61 -10.53
CA LYS A 61 -9.79 5.33 -10.98
C LYS A 61 -9.83 4.27 -9.87
N ALA A 62 -9.68 4.67 -8.61
CA ALA A 62 -9.82 3.81 -7.44
C ALA A 62 -11.29 3.46 -7.10
N GLY A 63 -12.27 4.13 -7.71
CA GLY A 63 -13.69 3.96 -7.44
C GLY A 63 -14.11 4.53 -6.09
N LEU A 64 -13.50 5.65 -5.68
CA LEU A 64 -13.80 6.34 -4.42
C LEU A 64 -14.72 7.55 -4.61
N ILE A 65 -14.74 8.13 -5.81
CA ILE A 65 -15.61 9.25 -6.19
C ILE A 65 -16.30 8.96 -7.52
N ARG A 66 -17.50 9.50 -7.72
CA ARG A 66 -18.30 9.28 -8.95
C ARG A 66 -17.69 10.01 -10.14
N THR A 67 -17.30 11.27 -9.96
CA THR A 67 -16.75 12.10 -11.04
C THR A 67 -15.54 12.91 -10.56
N GLU A 68 -14.60 13.15 -11.48
CA GLU A 68 -13.43 14.02 -11.24
C GLU A 68 -13.84 15.49 -11.04
N LEU A 69 -14.89 15.90 -11.75
CA LEU A 69 -15.40 17.27 -11.73
C LEU A 69 -15.99 17.64 -10.36
N ASP A 70 -16.75 16.74 -9.75
CA ASP A 70 -17.38 16.99 -8.45
C ASP A 70 -16.34 17.11 -7.35
N PHE A 71 -15.32 16.24 -7.34
CA PHE A 71 -14.22 16.36 -6.40
C PHE A 71 -13.41 17.64 -6.65
N SER A 72 -13.07 17.94 -7.90
CA SER A 72 -12.32 19.15 -8.24
C SER A 72 -13.05 20.42 -7.78
N ARG A 73 -14.37 20.52 -8.04
CA ARG A 73 -15.20 21.63 -7.54
C ARG A 73 -15.26 21.66 -6.02
N TYR A 74 -15.47 20.51 -5.37
CA TYR A 74 -15.54 20.40 -3.91
C TYR A 74 -14.24 20.89 -3.25
N ALA A 75 -13.09 20.53 -3.82
CA ALA A 75 -11.77 20.90 -3.33
C ALA A 75 -11.44 22.38 -3.59
N LEU A 76 -11.66 22.87 -4.83
CA LEU A 76 -11.36 24.25 -5.21
C LEU A 76 -12.21 25.27 -4.44
N THR A 77 -13.49 24.96 -4.19
CA THR A 77 -14.37 25.80 -3.35
C THR A 77 -13.93 25.90 -1.89
N ARG A 78 -13.03 25.01 -1.45
CA ARG A 78 -12.43 25.00 -0.10
C ARG A 78 -10.97 25.46 -0.11
N GLY A 79 -10.58 26.17 -1.17
CA GLY A 79 -9.26 26.75 -1.33
C GLY A 79 -8.25 25.88 -2.08
N GLY A 80 -8.56 24.60 -2.34
CA GLY A 80 -7.73 23.68 -3.15
C GLY A 80 -6.31 23.38 -2.62
N ASN A 81 -5.85 24.16 -1.65
CA ASN A 81 -4.51 24.19 -1.10
C ASN A 81 -4.43 23.31 0.17
N GLY A 82 -3.25 22.73 0.44
CA GLY A 82 -3.01 21.95 1.66
C GLY A 82 -3.32 20.45 1.55
N LEU A 83 -3.75 19.95 0.39
CA LEU A 83 -3.80 18.51 0.14
C LEU A 83 -2.38 17.95 0.14
N GLN A 84 -2.12 16.95 0.97
CA GLN A 84 -0.75 16.46 1.16
C GLN A 84 -0.44 15.34 0.16
N ALA A 85 0.81 15.30 -0.32
CA ALA A 85 1.31 14.15 -1.07
C ALA A 85 1.45 12.91 -0.15
N GLY A 86 1.31 11.73 -0.72
CA GLY A 86 1.46 10.47 0.02
C GLY A 86 0.60 9.33 -0.51
N ASP A 87 0.70 8.20 0.17
CA ASP A 87 -0.10 7.01 -0.11
C ASP A 87 -1.32 6.99 0.84
N TYR A 88 -2.51 7.09 0.24
CA TYR A 88 -3.78 7.14 0.96
C TYR A 88 -4.55 5.84 0.80
N TYR A 89 -5.04 5.32 1.92
CA TYR A 89 -5.94 4.16 1.97
C TYR A 89 -7.31 4.66 2.36
N LEU A 90 -8.17 4.80 1.36
CA LEU A 90 -9.50 5.36 1.50
C LEU A 90 -10.54 4.25 1.33
N GLN A 91 -11.61 4.29 2.11
CA GLN A 91 -12.69 3.30 2.02
C GLN A 91 -13.73 3.75 0.99
N ARG A 92 -14.31 2.79 0.26
CA ARG A 92 -15.42 3.06 -0.69
C ARG A 92 -16.69 3.59 -0.01
N SER A 93 -16.80 3.42 1.30
CA SER A 93 -17.86 3.99 2.12
C SER A 93 -17.61 5.41 2.62
N GLN A 94 -16.47 6.02 2.31
CA GLN A 94 -16.23 7.42 2.66
C GLN A 94 -16.98 8.36 1.73
N SER A 95 -17.60 9.39 2.29
CA SER A 95 -18.16 10.50 1.52
C SER A 95 -17.06 11.37 0.91
N MET A 96 -17.43 12.25 -0.02
CA MET A 96 -16.53 13.26 -0.60
C MET A 96 -15.87 14.12 0.49
N SER A 97 -16.65 14.52 1.50
CA SER A 97 -16.14 15.32 2.62
C SER A 97 -15.14 14.58 3.49
N GLN A 98 -15.38 13.29 3.75
CA GLN A 98 -14.46 12.44 4.50
C GLN A 98 -13.18 12.19 3.72
N ILE A 99 -13.27 11.90 2.42
CA ILE A 99 -12.11 11.74 1.53
C ILE A 99 -11.29 13.03 1.55
N TYR A 100 -11.90 14.19 1.31
CA TYR A 100 -11.20 15.48 1.29
C TYR A 100 -10.53 15.80 2.64
N ALA A 101 -11.23 15.59 3.76
CA ALA A 101 -10.65 15.78 5.09
C ALA A 101 -9.43 14.86 5.31
N ARG A 102 -9.51 13.59 4.89
CA ARG A 102 -8.37 12.67 4.95
C ARG A 102 -7.17 13.16 4.14
N LEU A 103 -7.38 13.76 2.98
CA LEU A 103 -6.31 14.29 2.13
C LEU A 103 -5.67 15.55 2.70
N LEU A 104 -6.41 16.32 3.52
CA LEU A 104 -5.87 17.44 4.28
C LEU A 104 -5.08 16.99 5.52
N GLU A 105 -5.53 15.94 6.21
CA GLU A 105 -4.83 15.37 7.36
C GLU A 105 -3.48 14.74 6.99
N GLY A 106 -3.39 14.17 5.78
CA GLY A 106 -2.19 13.49 5.30
C GLY A 106 -2.32 11.96 5.25
N PRO A 107 -1.32 11.28 4.66
CA PRO A 107 -1.36 9.85 4.39
C PRO A 107 -1.52 9.01 5.67
N ASN A 108 -2.51 8.12 5.69
CA ASN A 108 -2.77 7.22 6.83
C ASN A 108 -1.87 5.98 6.79
N THR A 109 -0.58 6.23 6.96
CA THR A 109 0.46 5.19 6.89
C THR A 109 0.23 4.09 7.92
N GLU A 110 -0.34 4.39 9.09
CA GLU A 110 -0.58 3.37 10.12
C GLU A 110 -1.68 2.37 9.73
N VAL A 111 -2.81 2.84 9.20
CA VAL A 111 -3.88 1.94 8.72
C VAL A 111 -3.36 1.07 7.59
N TYR A 112 -2.57 1.62 6.67
CA TYR A 112 -1.93 0.82 5.63
C TYR A 112 -1.11 -0.32 6.22
N ARG A 113 -0.19 0.02 7.12
CA ARG A 113 0.73 -0.92 7.74
C ARG A 113 -0.03 -2.05 8.43
N LYS A 114 -1.09 -1.72 9.17
CA LYS A 114 -2.00 -2.70 9.80
C LYS A 114 -2.64 -3.62 8.77
N LEU A 115 -3.19 -3.09 7.67
CA LEU A 115 -3.80 -3.91 6.62
C LEU A 115 -2.78 -4.75 5.86
N PHE A 116 -1.59 -4.20 5.61
CA PHE A 116 -0.48 -4.87 4.94
C PHE A 116 -0.06 -6.13 5.70
N ILE A 117 0.10 -6.00 7.03
CA ILE A 117 0.40 -7.09 7.95
C ILE A 117 -0.78 -8.06 8.01
N LYS A 118 -1.99 -7.57 8.31
CA LYS A 118 -3.20 -8.40 8.48
C LYS A 118 -3.48 -9.28 7.26
N LYS A 119 -3.27 -8.76 6.05
CA LYS A 119 -3.47 -9.51 4.80
C LYS A 119 -2.49 -10.67 4.65
N ARG A 120 -1.26 -10.55 5.14
CA ARG A 120 -0.16 -11.52 4.92
C ARG A 120 0.06 -12.47 6.10
N ALA A 121 -0.29 -12.05 7.31
CA ALA A 121 -0.03 -12.81 8.52
C ALA A 121 -0.58 -14.25 8.48
N PRO A 122 -1.83 -14.54 8.03
CA PRO A 122 -2.30 -15.93 7.95
C PRO A 122 -1.43 -16.81 7.05
N TYR A 123 -0.95 -16.27 5.93
CA TYR A 123 -0.10 -17.00 5.01
C TYR A 123 1.33 -17.16 5.55
N ALA A 124 1.87 -16.15 6.24
CA ALA A 124 3.15 -16.25 6.92
C ALA A 124 3.14 -17.38 7.97
N ARG A 125 2.04 -17.52 8.74
CA ARG A 125 1.86 -18.63 9.70
C ARG A 125 1.80 -20.00 9.02
N GLN A 126 1.10 -20.08 7.90
CA GLN A 126 1.06 -21.30 7.09
C GLN A 126 2.48 -21.68 6.62
N LEU A 127 3.25 -20.71 6.10
CA LEU A 127 4.61 -20.94 5.65
C LEU A 127 5.54 -21.32 6.81
N GLN A 128 5.37 -20.77 8.01
CA GLN A 128 6.11 -21.20 9.19
C GLN A 128 5.88 -22.67 9.49
N GLY A 129 4.64 -23.15 9.44
CA GLY A 129 4.34 -24.57 9.66
C GLY A 129 5.00 -25.49 8.62
N GLN A 130 5.13 -25.03 7.38
CA GLN A 130 5.68 -25.83 6.26
C GLN A 130 7.22 -25.75 6.15
N TYR A 131 7.79 -24.56 6.36
CA TYR A 131 9.18 -24.23 6.06
C TYR A 131 10.00 -23.85 7.29
N ARG A 132 9.38 -23.76 8.48
CA ARG A 132 10.00 -23.41 9.77
C ARG A 132 10.61 -22.00 9.87
N VAL A 133 10.31 -21.13 8.92
CA VAL A 133 10.67 -19.70 9.02
C VAL A 133 9.62 -19.01 9.89
N LEU A 134 10.02 -18.41 11.01
CA LEU A 134 9.11 -17.68 11.90
C LEU A 134 8.27 -16.65 11.10
N ALA A 135 6.97 -16.61 11.37
CA ALA A 135 6.03 -15.73 10.68
C ALA A 135 6.40 -14.26 10.90
N SER A 136 6.87 -13.91 12.10
CA SER A 136 7.39 -12.58 12.43
C SER A 136 8.59 -12.18 11.58
N ILE A 137 9.55 -13.09 11.36
CA ILE A 137 10.71 -12.90 10.48
C ILE A 137 10.27 -12.69 9.03
N ASN A 138 9.42 -13.59 8.52
CA ASN A 138 8.95 -13.48 7.14
C ASN A 138 8.20 -12.16 6.90
N LEU A 139 7.31 -11.75 7.82
CA LEU A 139 6.59 -10.49 7.72
C LEU A 139 7.52 -9.28 7.82
N ALA A 140 8.50 -9.29 8.74
CA ALA A 140 9.44 -8.20 8.91
C ALA A 140 10.34 -8.01 7.69
N GLN A 141 10.87 -9.10 7.12
CA GLN A 141 11.62 -9.05 5.86
C GLN A 141 10.72 -8.58 4.72
N THR A 142 9.48 -9.08 4.63
CA THR A 142 8.51 -8.57 3.63
C THR A 142 8.34 -7.07 3.74
N ILE A 143 8.24 -6.51 4.95
CA ILE A 143 8.09 -5.07 5.17
C ILE A 143 9.35 -4.30 4.75
N LEU A 144 10.52 -4.75 5.23
CA LEU A 144 11.79 -4.07 5.02
C LEU A 144 12.18 -4.05 3.53
N GLU A 145 12.21 -5.23 2.91
CA GLU A 145 12.72 -5.44 1.55
C GLU A 145 11.83 -4.81 0.47
N SER A 146 10.54 -4.71 0.74
CA SER A 146 9.58 -4.18 -0.24
C SER A 146 9.19 -2.72 -0.02
N GLN A 147 9.74 -2.08 1.01
CA GLN A 147 9.29 -0.77 1.50
C GLN A 147 7.78 -0.77 1.74
N TRP A 148 7.30 -1.68 2.60
CA TRP A 148 5.86 -1.92 2.80
C TRP A 148 5.10 -2.29 1.53
N GLY A 149 5.73 -2.87 0.53
CA GLY A 149 5.13 -3.26 -0.76
C GLY A 149 5.05 -2.14 -1.79
N THR A 150 5.62 -0.98 -1.48
CA THR A 150 5.53 0.21 -2.34
C THR A 150 6.64 0.28 -3.39
N SER A 151 7.71 -0.51 -3.24
CA SER A 151 8.78 -0.57 -4.24
C SER A 151 8.23 -0.98 -5.60
N THR A 152 8.85 -0.50 -6.68
CA THR A 152 8.42 -0.85 -8.05
C THR A 152 8.44 -2.37 -8.26
N LEU A 153 9.44 -3.05 -7.71
CA LEU A 153 9.59 -4.50 -7.83
C LEU A 153 8.46 -5.27 -7.13
N ALA A 154 8.10 -4.86 -5.90
CA ALA A 154 7.01 -5.48 -5.16
C ALA A 154 5.63 -5.17 -5.75
N SER A 155 5.37 -3.89 -6.07
CA SER A 155 4.05 -3.43 -6.50
C SER A 155 3.66 -3.86 -7.91
N LYS A 156 4.62 -3.96 -8.84
CA LYS A 156 4.34 -4.36 -10.24
C LYS A 156 4.58 -5.85 -10.51
N TYR A 157 5.57 -6.45 -9.84
CA TYR A 157 6.03 -7.80 -10.17
C TYR A 157 5.87 -8.80 -9.03
N ASN A 158 5.24 -8.39 -7.93
CA ASN A 158 5.01 -9.20 -6.73
C ASN A 158 6.28 -9.80 -6.11
N ASN A 159 7.43 -9.21 -6.36
CA ASN A 159 8.71 -9.64 -5.79
C ASN A 159 9.06 -8.71 -4.62
N TYR A 160 8.71 -9.16 -3.42
CA TYR A 160 8.82 -8.39 -2.18
C TYR A 160 10.22 -8.46 -1.55
N TYR A 161 11.08 -9.36 -2.02
CA TYR A 161 12.35 -9.71 -1.36
C TYR A 161 13.58 -9.47 -2.24
N GLY A 162 13.40 -8.84 -3.41
CA GLY A 162 14.51 -8.62 -4.34
C GLY A 162 15.11 -9.90 -4.93
N ILE A 163 14.34 -11.00 -5.00
CA ILE A 163 14.86 -12.30 -5.48
C ILE A 163 15.26 -12.17 -6.95
N LYS A 164 16.53 -12.43 -7.26
CA LYS A 164 17.06 -12.51 -8.63
C LYS A 164 16.48 -13.75 -9.33
N ALA A 165 16.18 -13.63 -10.61
CA ALA A 165 15.61 -14.72 -11.40
C ALA A 165 16.67 -15.79 -11.70
N GLN A 166 16.28 -17.06 -11.64
CA GLN A 166 17.17 -18.18 -11.99
C GLN A 166 16.74 -18.85 -13.31
N GLY A 167 17.72 -19.20 -14.14
CA GLY A 167 17.50 -19.88 -15.42
C GLY A 167 16.48 -19.16 -16.31
N ASN A 168 15.45 -19.90 -16.72
CA ASN A 168 14.38 -19.41 -17.60
C ASN A 168 13.15 -18.90 -16.84
N GLN A 169 13.26 -18.66 -15.53
CA GLN A 169 12.17 -18.08 -14.75
C GLN A 169 11.76 -16.71 -15.33
N ARG A 170 10.45 -16.44 -15.32
CA ARG A 170 9.90 -15.15 -15.72
C ARG A 170 10.59 -14.04 -14.93
N SER A 171 11.14 -13.05 -15.62
CA SER A 171 11.96 -12.01 -15.02
C SER A 171 11.68 -10.62 -15.58
N VAL A 172 12.08 -9.60 -14.85
CA VAL A 172 12.19 -8.22 -15.31
C VAL A 172 13.62 -7.72 -15.10
N GLU A 173 14.17 -7.04 -16.10
CA GLU A 173 15.47 -6.36 -15.96
C GLU A 173 15.25 -4.98 -15.32
N MET A 174 15.99 -4.68 -14.25
CA MET A 174 15.93 -3.40 -13.56
C MET A 174 17.31 -2.95 -13.12
N SER A 175 17.53 -1.64 -13.06
CA SER A 175 18.73 -1.09 -12.41
C SER A 175 18.65 -1.30 -10.90
N THR A 176 19.72 -1.82 -10.32
CA THR A 176 19.90 -2.02 -8.88
C THR A 176 21.20 -1.34 -8.44
N ARG A 177 21.28 -1.00 -7.14
CA ARG A 177 22.52 -0.51 -6.52
C ARG A 177 23.12 -1.66 -5.71
N GLU A 178 24.31 -2.08 -6.08
CA GLU A 178 25.07 -3.11 -5.38
C GLU A 178 26.24 -2.46 -4.63
N TYR A 179 26.55 -2.98 -3.45
CA TYR A 179 27.72 -2.54 -2.70
C TYR A 179 28.87 -3.52 -2.92
N LEU A 180 29.76 -3.17 -3.84
CA LEU A 180 30.87 -4.01 -4.27
C LEU A 180 32.18 -3.32 -3.90
N ASN A 181 33.08 -4.04 -3.24
CA ASN A 181 34.43 -3.56 -2.90
C ASN A 181 34.44 -2.19 -2.18
N GLY A 182 33.49 -1.97 -1.25
CA GLY A 182 33.41 -0.75 -0.46
C GLY A 182 32.74 0.44 -1.15
N LYS A 183 32.17 0.27 -2.36
CA LYS A 183 31.51 1.35 -3.12
C LYS A 183 30.15 0.91 -3.68
N TRP A 184 29.22 1.85 -3.77
CA TRP A 184 27.93 1.64 -4.44
C TRP A 184 28.11 1.73 -5.96
N VAL A 185 27.74 0.66 -6.66
CA VAL A 185 27.73 0.57 -8.13
C VAL A 185 26.28 0.39 -8.59
N THR A 186 25.89 1.04 -9.69
CA THR A 186 24.59 0.78 -10.31
C THR A 186 24.79 -0.18 -11.48
N GLU A 187 24.11 -1.31 -11.43
CA GLU A 187 24.12 -2.32 -12.50
C GLU A 187 22.71 -2.75 -12.85
N LYS A 188 22.58 -3.48 -13.96
CA LYS A 188 21.30 -4.09 -14.34
C LYS A 188 21.28 -5.53 -13.87
N ASP A 189 20.17 -5.91 -13.26
CA ASP A 189 19.95 -7.30 -12.84
C ASP A 189 18.56 -7.79 -13.25
N ARG A 190 18.41 -9.10 -13.33
CA ARG A 190 17.16 -9.79 -13.64
C ARG A 190 16.50 -10.23 -12.34
N PHE A 191 15.37 -9.61 -12.01
CA PHE A 191 14.57 -9.98 -10.85
C PHE A 191 13.43 -10.91 -11.25
N ALA A 192 13.13 -11.87 -10.38
CA ALA A 192 12.00 -12.79 -10.54
C ALA A 192 10.67 -12.02 -10.58
N VAL A 193 9.74 -12.49 -11.41
CA VAL A 193 8.36 -12.00 -11.49
C VAL A 193 7.43 -13.08 -10.98
N TYR A 194 6.57 -12.72 -10.03
CA TYR A 194 5.62 -13.64 -9.42
C TYR A 194 4.17 -13.31 -9.81
N ALA A 195 3.34 -14.34 -9.93
CA ALA A 195 1.93 -14.18 -10.30
C ALA A 195 1.14 -13.38 -9.25
N ASN A 196 1.49 -13.53 -7.97
CA ASN A 196 0.87 -12.83 -6.85
C ASN A 196 1.85 -12.75 -5.67
N TRP A 197 1.47 -12.02 -4.62
CA TRP A 197 2.32 -11.82 -3.44
C TRP A 197 2.57 -13.13 -2.66
N GLN A 198 1.62 -14.08 -2.67
CA GLN A 198 1.81 -15.38 -2.02
C GLN A 198 2.96 -16.16 -2.66
N ALA A 199 3.04 -16.19 -3.99
CA ALA A 199 4.11 -16.86 -4.71
C ALA A 199 5.50 -16.28 -4.37
N GLY A 200 5.60 -14.96 -4.17
CA GLY A 200 6.83 -14.33 -3.70
C GLY A 200 7.19 -14.73 -2.27
N MET A 201 6.22 -14.73 -1.34
CA MET A 201 6.44 -15.16 0.06
C MET A 201 6.84 -16.64 0.16
N LEU A 202 6.24 -17.49 -0.67
CA LEU A 202 6.58 -18.91 -0.77
C LEU A 202 8.01 -19.10 -1.27
N ALA A 203 8.41 -18.42 -2.35
CA ALA A 203 9.76 -18.50 -2.89
C ALA A 203 10.81 -18.07 -1.85
N HIS A 204 10.53 -17.02 -1.07
CA HIS A 204 11.39 -16.61 0.03
C HIS A 204 11.48 -17.67 1.14
N ALA A 205 10.35 -18.25 1.58
CA ALA A 205 10.37 -19.31 2.60
C ALA A 205 11.13 -20.56 2.13
N GLN A 206 10.99 -20.93 0.84
CA GLN A 206 11.75 -22.01 0.22
C GLN A 206 13.24 -21.70 0.16
N PHE A 207 13.62 -20.46 -0.16
CA PHE A 207 15.01 -20.01 -0.17
C PHE A 207 15.66 -20.16 1.21
N ILE A 208 15.00 -19.67 2.27
CA ILE A 208 15.51 -19.85 3.64
C ILE A 208 15.57 -21.34 4.00
N ARG A 209 14.55 -22.12 3.65
CA ARG A 209 14.51 -23.56 3.99
C ARG A 209 15.60 -24.38 3.28
N ASN A 210 15.84 -24.09 2.01
CA ASN A 210 16.65 -24.92 1.13
C ASN A 210 18.05 -24.34 0.87
N GLY A 211 18.33 -23.12 1.35
CA GLY A 211 19.59 -22.43 1.10
C GLY A 211 19.81 -22.07 -0.37
N THR A 212 21.08 -21.96 -0.75
CA THR A 212 21.51 -21.68 -2.13
C THR A 212 22.02 -22.94 -2.82
N ASN A 213 22.18 -22.89 -4.14
CA ASN A 213 22.78 -23.99 -4.91
C ASN A 213 24.22 -24.33 -4.44
N LEU A 214 24.93 -23.37 -3.84
CA LEU A 214 26.27 -23.56 -3.30
C LEU A 214 26.26 -24.06 -1.85
N ASN A 215 25.18 -23.79 -1.10
CA ASN A 215 25.06 -24.16 0.30
C ASN A 215 23.58 -24.42 0.67
N ALA A 216 23.16 -25.68 0.59
CA ALA A 216 21.80 -26.10 0.87
C ALA A 216 21.39 -25.94 2.36
N GLY A 217 22.37 -25.79 3.26
CA GLY A 217 22.17 -25.58 4.68
C GLY A 217 22.46 -24.14 5.13
N GLN A 218 22.51 -23.19 4.20
CA GLN A 218 22.99 -21.84 4.48
C GLN A 218 22.29 -21.20 5.66
N PHE A 219 20.95 -21.28 5.73
CA PHE A 219 20.16 -20.64 6.77
C PHE A 219 19.73 -21.58 7.91
N LYS A 220 20.53 -22.61 8.18
CA LYS A 220 20.20 -23.61 9.22
C LYS A 220 20.04 -22.98 10.61
N ASP A 221 20.78 -21.93 10.93
CA ASP A 221 20.73 -21.29 12.25
C ASP A 221 19.46 -20.44 12.37
N VAL A 222 19.01 -19.82 11.28
CA VAL A 222 17.70 -19.16 11.20
C VAL A 222 16.57 -20.16 11.49
N LEU A 223 16.63 -21.34 10.87
CA LEU A 223 15.61 -22.39 11.02
C LEU A 223 15.62 -23.09 12.40
N ALA A 224 16.76 -23.05 13.09
CA ALA A 224 16.93 -23.62 14.44
C ALA A 224 16.52 -22.63 15.55
N SER A 225 16.38 -21.35 15.22
CA SER A 225 16.08 -20.29 16.19
C SER A 225 14.66 -20.42 16.73
N GLY A 226 14.53 -20.49 18.07
CA GLY A 226 13.23 -20.58 18.75
C GLY A 226 12.55 -19.21 18.98
N ASN A 227 13.24 -18.11 18.69
CA ASN A 227 12.69 -16.76 18.81
C ASN A 227 13.24 -15.85 17.70
N TYR A 228 12.56 -14.73 17.49
CA TYR A 228 12.86 -13.82 16.39
C TYR A 228 14.16 -13.04 16.56
N ARG A 229 14.69 -12.84 17.78
CA ARG A 229 15.95 -12.12 17.98
C ARG A 229 17.13 -12.99 17.52
N ASP A 230 17.12 -14.25 17.91
CA ASP A 230 18.13 -15.22 17.47
C ASP A 230 18.02 -15.46 15.96
N ALA A 231 16.80 -15.59 15.43
CA ALA A 231 16.59 -15.74 13.99
C ALA A 231 17.09 -14.52 13.19
N ALA A 232 16.88 -13.29 13.70
CA ALA A 232 17.38 -12.08 13.06
C ALA A 232 18.91 -11.98 13.09
N ALA A 233 19.55 -12.34 14.20
CA ALA A 233 21.01 -12.43 14.29
C ALA A 233 21.56 -13.51 13.35
N ALA A 234 20.87 -14.66 13.28
CA ALA A 234 21.23 -15.75 12.38
C ALA A 234 21.11 -15.35 10.91
N LEU A 235 20.16 -14.50 10.50
CA LEU A 235 20.08 -14.00 9.12
C LEU A 235 21.37 -13.30 8.69
N VAL A 236 21.98 -12.50 9.57
CA VAL A 236 23.26 -11.83 9.28
C VAL A 236 24.40 -12.83 9.28
N LYS A 237 24.45 -13.70 10.32
CA LYS A 237 25.48 -14.74 10.45
C LYS A 237 25.52 -15.69 9.24
N ASP A 238 24.35 -16.07 8.74
CA ASP A 238 24.16 -17.00 7.62
C ASP A 238 24.27 -16.29 6.25
N GLY A 239 24.55 -14.99 6.25
CA GLY A 239 24.87 -14.22 5.04
C GLY A 239 23.66 -13.82 4.20
N TYR A 240 22.49 -13.63 4.81
CA TYR A 240 21.31 -13.09 4.11
C TYR A 240 21.53 -11.63 3.67
N ALA A 241 22.14 -10.81 4.53
CA ALA A 241 22.41 -9.40 4.28
C ALA A 241 23.83 -9.04 4.75
N THR A 242 24.49 -8.15 4.00
CA THR A 242 25.80 -7.58 4.34
C THR A 242 25.69 -6.34 5.24
N ASP A 243 24.49 -5.82 5.42
CA ASP A 243 24.20 -4.68 6.29
C ASP A 243 24.36 -5.08 7.77
N PRO A 244 25.31 -4.46 8.52
CA PRO A 244 25.57 -4.82 9.91
C PRO A 244 24.39 -4.50 10.85
N ASP A 245 23.48 -3.61 10.44
CA ASP A 245 22.30 -3.22 11.22
C ASP A 245 21.04 -4.02 10.84
N TYR A 246 21.17 -5.02 9.96
CA TYR A 246 20.02 -5.74 9.42
C TYR A 246 19.22 -6.45 10.50
N ALA A 247 19.89 -7.14 11.42
CA ALA A 247 19.23 -7.84 12.53
C ALA A 247 18.42 -6.87 13.40
N GLN A 248 18.99 -5.71 13.72
CA GLN A 248 18.38 -4.64 14.51
C GLN A 248 17.16 -4.07 13.80
N LYS A 249 17.24 -3.85 12.48
CA LYS A 249 16.10 -3.38 11.66
C LYS A 249 14.95 -4.39 11.69
N ILE A 250 15.23 -5.68 11.54
CA ILE A 250 14.23 -6.74 11.61
C ILE A 250 13.59 -6.79 13.00
N VAL A 251 14.38 -6.83 14.07
CA VAL A 251 13.89 -6.83 15.45
C VAL A 251 13.02 -5.60 15.73
N ALA A 252 13.45 -4.41 15.33
CA ALA A 252 12.69 -3.18 15.51
C ALA A 252 11.34 -3.20 14.77
N ILE A 253 11.28 -3.77 13.56
CA ILE A 253 9.99 -3.95 12.86
C ILE A 253 9.10 -4.93 13.62
N ILE A 254 9.64 -6.06 14.08
CA ILE A 254 8.87 -7.06 14.82
C ILE A 254 8.30 -6.47 16.10
N GLU A 255 9.09 -5.73 16.87
CA GLU A 255 8.67 -5.12 18.13
C GLU A 255 7.65 -3.99 17.92
N ASN A 256 7.89 -3.08 16.98
CA ASN A 256 7.01 -1.95 16.70
C ASN A 256 5.60 -2.38 16.26
N TYR A 257 5.51 -3.49 15.51
CA TYR A 257 4.23 -4.01 15.01
C TYR A 257 3.76 -5.27 15.75
N LYS A 258 4.46 -5.67 16.81
CA LYS A 258 4.19 -6.86 17.62
C LYS A 258 4.02 -8.12 16.77
N LEU A 259 4.87 -8.31 15.75
CA LEU A 259 4.70 -9.38 14.76
C LEU A 259 4.93 -10.77 15.34
N ASN A 260 5.65 -10.87 16.47
CA ASN A 260 5.85 -12.12 17.21
C ASN A 260 4.54 -12.73 17.73
N GLN A 261 3.43 -11.98 17.76
CA GLN A 261 2.10 -12.54 18.05
C GLN A 261 1.62 -13.58 17.01
N TYR A 262 2.28 -13.64 15.84
CA TYR A 262 1.95 -14.58 14.77
C TYR A 262 2.84 -15.83 14.76
N ASP A 263 3.91 -15.86 15.56
CA ASP A 263 4.79 -17.03 15.65
C ASP A 263 4.06 -18.26 16.25
#